data_AF-A0A9X2J1C6-F1
#
_entry.id   AF-A0A9X2J1C6-F1
#
_cell.length_a   1.000
_cell.length_b   1.000
_cell.length_c   1.000
_cell.angle_alpha   90.00
_cell.angle_beta   90.00
_cell.angle_gamma   90.00
#
_symmetry.space_group_name_H-M   'P 1'
#
loop_
_entity.id
_entity.type
_entity.pdbx_description
1 polymer ?
#
loop_
_entity_poly.entity_id
_entity_poly.type
_entity_poly.pdbx_seq_one_letter_code
_entity_poly.pdbx_strand_id
1 'polypeptide(L)'
;MDVGQSTANALYQQAVDGTFKMEQGAAQKCADIFKRFAESLDPHVLSSATLQRLTGFGEFESSIELQNGFSKKGRELTAALTGMQEAALRMAAAYLRAGDLFEEAEAMNTRAINVASAGLKG
;
A
#
# COMPACT_ATOMS: atom_id res chain seq x y z
N MET A 1 5.19 -8.83 -4.65
CA MET A 1 6.28 -8.62 -3.68
C MET A 1 5.61 -8.33 -2.35
N ASP A 2 6.06 -8.93 -1.26
CA ASP A 2 5.58 -8.55 0.07
C ASP A 2 6.43 -7.39 0.59
N VAL A 3 5.77 -6.26 0.85
CA VAL A 3 6.39 -5.02 1.34
C VAL A 3 5.86 -4.64 2.73
N GLY A 4 5.31 -5.61 3.46
CA GLY A 4 4.72 -5.43 4.80
C GLY A 4 3.26 -5.85 4.89
N GLN A 5 2.68 -6.38 3.81
CA GLN A 5 1.27 -6.80 3.76
C GLN A 5 1.03 -8.01 4.66
N SER A 6 1.96 -8.96 4.72
CA SER A 6 1.84 -10.12 5.61
C SER A 6 1.84 -9.71 7.08
N THR A 7 2.75 -8.80 7.47
CA THR A 7 2.83 -8.27 8.84
C THR A 7 1.58 -7.48 9.20
N ALA A 8 1.10 -6.63 8.29
CA ALA A 8 -0.13 -5.86 8.52
C ALA A 8 -1.36 -6.76 8.68
N ASN A 9 -1.45 -7.83 7.90
CA ASN A 9 -2.50 -8.85 8.02
C ASN A 9 -2.43 -9.58 9.37
N ALA A 10 -1.24 -9.98 9.79
CA ALA A 10 -1.06 -10.65 11.06
C ALA A 10 -1.49 -9.76 12.23
N LEU A 11 -1.10 -8.48 12.23
CA LEU A 11 -1.50 -7.54 13.28
C LEU A 11 -3.02 -7.28 13.27
N TYR A 12 -3.62 -7.13 12.09
CA TYR A 12 -5.07 -6.98 11.97
C TYR A 12 -5.80 -8.20 12.53
N GLN A 13 -5.33 -9.41 12.23
CA GLN A 13 -5.93 -10.63 12.77
C GLN A 13 -5.81 -10.69 14.30
N GLN A 14 -4.65 -10.31 14.87
CA GLN A 14 -4.48 -10.23 16.33
C GLN A 14 -5.46 -9.25 16.97
N ALA A 15 -5.74 -8.12 16.31
CA ALA A 15 -6.72 -7.13 16.77
C ALA A 15 -8.15 -7.69 16.71
N VAL A 16 -8.49 -8.42 15.65
CA VAL A 16 -9.79 -9.11 15.48
C VAL A 16 -9.99 -10.18 16.55
N ASP A 17 -8.95 -10.98 16.81
CA ASP A 17 -8.95 -12.05 17.82
C ASP A 17 -8.89 -11.50 19.25
N GLY A 18 -8.70 -10.19 19.42
CA GLY A 18 -8.61 -9.52 20.72
C GLY A 18 -7.32 -9.78 21.48
N THR A 19 -6.31 -10.40 20.84
CA THR A 19 -4.97 -10.63 21.42
C THR A 19 -4.09 -9.39 21.36
N PHE A 20 -4.41 -8.46 20.47
CA PHE A 20 -3.85 -7.12 20.42
C PHE A 20 -4.91 -6.09 20.80
N LYS A 21 -4.66 -5.37 21.90
CA LYS A 21 -5.55 -4.35 22.48
C LYS A 21 -4.77 -3.09 22.84
N MET A 22 -5.43 -1.95 22.71
CA MET A 22 -4.85 -0.64 23.00
C MET A 22 -5.87 0.30 23.62
N GLU A 23 -5.38 1.28 24.36
CA GLU A 23 -6.19 2.43 24.76
C GLU A 23 -6.62 3.22 23.50
N GLN A 24 -7.86 3.70 23.48
CA GLN A 24 -8.51 4.29 22.31
C GLN A 24 -7.73 5.50 21.74
N GLY A 25 -7.28 6.42 22.60
CA GLY A 25 -6.49 7.58 22.19
C GLY A 25 -5.12 7.22 21.61
N ALA A 26 -4.45 6.21 22.17
CA ALA A 26 -3.21 5.67 21.64
C ALA A 26 -3.43 4.99 20.28
N ALA A 27 -4.47 4.16 20.15
CA ALA A 27 -4.87 3.52 18.91
C ALA A 27 -5.12 4.53 17.79
N GLN A 28 -5.87 5.59 18.08
CA GLN A 28 -6.15 6.66 17.11
C GLN A 28 -4.86 7.33 16.61
N LYS A 29 -3.95 7.70 17.53
CA LYS A 29 -2.67 8.33 17.16
C LYS A 29 -1.81 7.43 16.27
N CYS A 30 -1.72 6.14 16.60
CA CYS A 30 -1.00 5.17 15.78
C CYS A 30 -1.63 5.06 14.40
N ALA A 31 -2.96 4.92 14.32
CA ALA A 31 -3.68 4.84 13.06
C ALA A 31 -3.46 6.06 12.18
N ASP A 32 -3.46 7.27 12.76
CA ASP A 32 -3.27 8.52 12.01
C ASP A 32 -1.88 8.64 11.39
N ILE A 33 -0.83 8.07 12.01
CA ILE A 33 0.51 8.00 11.42
C ILE A 33 0.47 7.15 10.14
N PHE A 34 -0.15 5.98 10.20
CA PHE A 34 -0.25 5.09 9.05
C PHE A 34 -1.15 5.63 7.95
N LYS A 35 -2.24 6.33 8.29
CA LYS A 35 -3.08 7.03 7.31
C LYS A 35 -2.28 8.08 6.53
N ARG A 36 -1.55 8.95 7.25
CA ARG A 36 -0.70 9.98 6.63
C ARG A 36 0.38 9.36 5.76
N PHE A 37 0.97 8.25 6.20
CA PHE A 37 1.94 7.53 5.38
C PHE A 37 1.30 6.99 4.09
N ALA A 38 0.13 6.36 4.17
CA ALA A 38 -0.59 5.88 2.98
C ALA A 38 -0.93 7.01 2.00
N GLU A 39 -1.36 8.17 2.49
CA GLU A 39 -1.64 9.37 1.69
C GLU A 39 -0.38 9.96 1.06
N SER A 40 0.76 9.91 1.77
CA SER A 40 2.04 10.40 1.23
C SER A 40 2.54 9.59 0.02
N LEU A 41 2.04 8.37 -0.17
CA LEU A 41 2.43 7.49 -1.28
C LEU A 41 1.66 7.77 -2.59
N ASP A 42 0.48 8.40 -2.53
CA ASP A 42 -0.34 8.73 -3.71
C ASP A 42 0.43 9.43 -4.85
N PRO A 43 1.18 10.53 -4.60
CA PRO A 43 1.93 11.19 -5.67
C PRO A 43 3.02 10.29 -6.28
N HIS A 44 3.57 9.37 -5.49
CA HIS A 44 4.61 8.45 -5.95
C HIS A 44 4.02 7.34 -6.83
N VAL A 45 2.85 6.80 -6.47
CA VAL A 45 2.12 5.82 -7.30
C VAL A 45 1.73 6.43 -8.65
N LEU A 46 1.23 7.66 -8.64
CA LEU A 46 0.89 8.37 -9.88
C LEU A 46 2.12 8.60 -10.77
N SER A 47 3.24 9.01 -10.15
CA SER A 47 4.49 9.23 -10.87
C SER A 47 5.06 7.91 -11.42
N SER A 48 5.00 6.81 -10.67
CA SER A 48 5.52 5.51 -11.14
C SER A 48 4.75 4.97 -12.33
N ALA A 49 3.44 5.24 -12.43
CA ALA A 49 2.62 4.87 -13.59
C ALA A 49 3.08 5.56 -14.90
N THR A 50 3.69 6.74 -14.82
CA THR A 50 4.25 7.41 -16.01
C THR A 50 5.53 6.74 -16.52
N LEU A 51 6.33 6.14 -15.61
CA LEU A 51 7.56 5.42 -15.97
C LEU A 51 7.28 4.11 -16.73
N GLN A 52 6.04 3.62 -16.73
CA GLN A 52 5.65 2.42 -17.49
C GLN A 52 5.47 2.70 -18.99
N ARG A 53 5.40 3.97 -19.41
CA ARG A 53 5.12 4.40 -20.79
C ARG A 53 6.31 5.12 -21.43
N LEU A 54 7.53 4.75 -21.03
CA LEU A 54 8.75 5.35 -21.57
C LEU A 54 8.91 4.98 -23.05
N THR A 55 9.05 6.00 -23.90
CA THR A 55 9.30 5.87 -25.34
C THR A 55 10.52 6.70 -25.74
N GLY A 56 10.99 6.56 -26.99
CA GLY A 56 12.08 7.40 -27.51
C GLY A 56 13.50 6.88 -27.29
N PHE A 57 13.67 5.59 -27.00
CA PHE A 57 15.00 4.97 -26.84
C PHE A 57 15.70 4.67 -28.18
N GLY A 58 14.96 4.69 -29.30
CA GLY A 58 15.43 4.32 -30.63
C GLY A 58 15.03 2.91 -31.04
N GLU A 59 15.43 2.50 -32.25
CA GLU A 59 15.01 1.22 -32.88
C GLU A 59 16.11 0.14 -32.86
N PHE A 60 17.30 0.44 -32.35
CA PHE A 60 18.33 -0.58 -32.15
C PHE A 60 17.86 -1.62 -31.12
N GLU A 61 18.27 -2.88 -31.28
CA GLU A 61 17.89 -3.95 -30.36
C GLU A 61 18.22 -3.62 -28.90
N SER A 62 19.41 -3.08 -28.65
CA SER A 62 19.83 -2.65 -27.31
C SER A 62 18.96 -1.52 -26.73
N SER A 63 18.42 -0.65 -27.58
CA SER A 63 17.48 0.40 -27.17
C SER A 63 16.13 -0.17 -26.76
N ILE A 64 15.65 -1.19 -27.49
CA ILE A 64 14.39 -1.90 -27.20
C ILE A 64 14.52 -2.68 -25.88
N GLU A 65 15.62 -3.41 -25.68
CA GLU A 65 15.92 -4.12 -24.43
C GLU A 65 15.92 -3.16 -23.23
N LEU A 66 16.55 -1.99 -23.38
CA LEU A 66 16.62 -0.99 -22.32
C LEU A 66 15.24 -0.40 -22.00
N GLN A 67 14.45 -0.05 -23.01
CA GLN A 67 13.07 0.42 -22.85
C GLN A 67 12.22 -0.60 -22.09
N ASN A 68 12.32 -1.87 -22.47
CA ASN A 68 11.60 -2.97 -21.81
C ASN A 68 12.04 -3.12 -20.35
N GLY A 69 13.35 -3.03 -20.08
CA GLY A 69 13.91 -3.09 -18.74
C GLY A 69 13.39 -1.97 -17.82
N PHE A 70 13.38 -0.72 -18.29
CA PHE A 70 12.84 0.40 -17.52
C PHE A 70 11.33 0.31 -17.33
N SER A 71 10.59 -0.09 -18.36
CA SER A 71 9.13 -0.28 -18.25
C SER A 71 8.78 -1.36 -17.22
N LYS A 72 9.56 -2.45 -17.17
CA LYS A 72 9.44 -3.49 -16.14
C LYS A 72 9.71 -2.94 -14.75
N LYS A 73 10.80 -2.18 -14.56
CA LYS A 73 11.11 -1.53 -13.27
C LYS A 73 10.03 -0.55 -12.83
N GLY A 74 9.41 0.18 -13.76
CA GLY A 74 8.28 1.07 -13.49
C GLY A 74 7.05 0.32 -12.95
N ARG A 75 6.75 -0.85 -13.53
CA ARG A 75 5.68 -1.75 -13.01
C ARG A 75 6.03 -2.29 -11.63
N GLU A 76 7.25 -2.75 -11.42
CA GLU A 76 7.72 -3.26 -10.12
C GLU A 76 7.66 -2.18 -9.02
N LEU A 77 8.08 -0.94 -9.34
CA LEU A 77 7.97 0.20 -8.42
C LEU A 77 6.51 0.50 -8.08
N THR A 78 5.64 0.52 -9.09
CA THR A 78 4.21 0.77 -8.88
C THR A 78 3.61 -0.30 -7.96
N ALA A 79 3.91 -1.58 -8.21
CA ALA A 79 3.45 -2.68 -7.37
C ALA A 79 3.96 -2.56 -5.91
N ALA A 80 5.22 -2.17 -5.72
CA ALA A 80 5.79 -1.96 -4.40
C ALA A 80 5.12 -0.80 -3.66
N LEU A 81 4.93 0.36 -4.31
CA LEU A 81 4.29 1.53 -3.69
C LEU A 81 2.83 1.25 -3.32
N THR A 82 2.06 0.60 -4.21
CA THR A 82 0.68 0.20 -3.92
C THR A 82 0.62 -0.82 -2.79
N GLY A 83 1.56 -1.78 -2.74
CA GLY A 83 1.64 -2.73 -1.63
C GLY A 83 1.97 -2.07 -0.29
N MET A 84 2.82 -1.05 -0.27
CA MET A 84 3.12 -0.28 0.94
C MET A 84 1.90 0.51 1.41
N GLN A 85 1.16 1.11 0.47
CA GLN A 85 -0.08 1.83 0.77
C GLN A 85 -1.14 0.90 1.35
N GLU A 86 -1.33 -0.28 0.76
CA GLU A 86 -2.21 -1.32 1.30
C GLU A 86 -1.80 -1.71 2.72
N ALA A 87 -0.52 -2.05 2.94
CA ALA A 87 -0.01 -2.45 4.25
C ALA A 87 -0.24 -1.35 5.30
N ALA A 88 0.01 -0.09 4.96
CA ALA A 88 -0.22 1.05 5.85
C ALA A 88 -1.69 1.19 6.24
N LEU A 89 -2.62 1.08 5.29
CA LEU A 89 -4.05 1.13 5.58
C LEU A 89 -4.52 -0.05 6.45
N ARG A 90 -3.99 -1.26 6.21
CA ARG A 90 -4.27 -2.42 7.06
C ARG A 90 -3.71 -2.27 8.48
N MET A 91 -2.52 -1.69 8.63
CA MET A 91 -1.96 -1.34 9.95
C MET A 91 -2.87 -0.33 10.67
N ALA A 92 -3.31 0.73 9.98
CA ALA A 92 -4.24 1.70 10.56
C ALA A 92 -5.54 1.02 11.03
N ALA A 93 -6.11 0.12 10.21
CA ALA A 93 -7.28 -0.67 10.58
C ALA A 93 -7.02 -1.54 11.84
N ALA A 94 -5.85 -2.17 11.93
CA ALA A 94 -5.47 -3.00 13.07
C ALA A 94 -5.39 -2.20 14.38
N TYR A 95 -4.75 -1.02 14.35
CA TYR A 95 -4.69 -0.13 15.51
C TYR A 95 -6.07 0.34 15.95
N LEU A 96 -6.91 0.77 15.01
CA LEU A 96 -8.29 1.19 15.31
C LEU A 96 -9.10 0.03 15.90
N ARG A 97 -8.98 -1.17 15.33
CA ARG A 97 -9.63 -2.38 15.85
C ARG A 97 -9.17 -2.72 17.27
N ALA A 98 -7.88 -2.55 17.56
CA ALA A 98 -7.32 -2.79 18.90
C ALA A 98 -7.82 -1.79 19.95
N GLY A 99 -8.21 -0.58 19.53
CA GLY A 99 -8.85 0.45 20.37
C GLY A 99 -10.38 0.45 20.35
N ASP A 100 -11.00 -0.63 19.86
CA ASP A 100 -12.45 -0.80 19.73
C ASP A 100 -13.16 0.27 18.86
N LEU A 101 -12.41 0.93 17.96
CA LEU A 101 -12.90 1.90 16.96
C LEU A 101 -13.31 1.16 15.68
N PHE A 102 -14.41 0.41 15.76
CA PHE A 102 -14.76 -0.58 14.74
C PHE A 102 -15.16 0.02 13.39
N GLU A 103 -15.91 1.12 13.39
CA GLU A 103 -16.36 1.77 12.15
C GLU A 103 -15.18 2.36 11.37
N GLU A 104 -14.27 3.04 12.05
CA GLU A 104 -13.06 3.58 11.43
C GLU A 104 -12.12 2.47 10.97
N ALA A 105 -12.01 1.37 11.74
CA ALA A 105 -11.22 0.21 11.35
C ALA A 105 -11.75 -0.42 10.06
N GLU A 106 -13.06 -0.60 9.94
CA GLU A 106 -13.69 -1.14 8.73
C GLU A 106 -13.47 -0.22 7.54
N ALA A 107 -13.66 1.10 7.72
CA ALA A 107 -13.41 2.07 6.66
C ALA A 107 -11.96 2.01 6.13
N MET A 108 -10.97 1.85 7.01
CA MET A 108 -9.57 1.69 6.60
C MET A 108 -9.31 0.36 5.90
N ASN A 109 -9.91 -0.73 6.38
CA ASN A 109 -9.78 -2.04 5.76
C ASN A 109 -10.41 -2.07 4.35
N THR A 110 -11.58 -1.44 4.16
CA THR A 110 -12.20 -1.27 2.83
C THR A 110 -11.30 -0.48 1.89
N ARG A 111 -10.67 0.61 2.38
CA ARG A 111 -9.68 1.36 1.56
C ARG A 111 -8.50 0.49 1.16
N ALA A 112 -7.98 -0.33 2.08
CA ALA A 112 -6.89 -1.25 1.76
C ALA A 112 -7.26 -2.25 0.66
N ILE A 113 -8.48 -2.83 0.72
CA ILE A 113 -9.00 -3.73 -0.31
C ILE A 113 -9.12 -3.02 -1.66
N ASN A 114 -9.58 -1.78 -1.67
CA ASN A 114 -9.70 -0.99 -2.89
C ASN A 114 -8.32 -0.70 -3.51
N VAL A 115 -7.32 -0.36 -2.69
CA VAL A 115 -5.93 -0.14 -3.14
C VAL A 115 -5.35 -1.43 -3.73
N ALA A 116 -5.50 -2.56 -3.04
CA ALA A 116 -5.05 -3.85 -3.54
C ALA A 116 -5.73 -4.22 -4.89
N SER A 117 -7.03 -3.95 -5.00
CA SER A 117 -7.80 -4.23 -6.21
C SER A 117 -7.42 -3.31 -7.38
N ALA A 118 -7.07 -2.05 -7.11
CA ALA A 118 -6.57 -1.13 -8.12
C ALA A 118 -5.18 -1.54 -8.62
N GLY A 119 -4.30 -2.00 -7.72
CA GLY A 119 -2.98 -2.52 -8.08
C GLY A 119 -2.99 -3.78 -8.96
N LEU A 120 -4.08 -4.56 -8.94
CA LEU A 120 -4.24 -5.73 -9.82
C LEU A 120 -4.65 -5.37 -11.25
N LYS A 121 -5.15 -4.14 -11.49
CA LYS A 121 -5.67 -3.69 -12.80
C LYS A 121 -4.67 -2.88 -13.62
N GLY A 122 -3.53 -2.47 -13.04
CA GLY A 122 -2.48 -1.70 -13.70
C GLY A 122 -1.27 -2.55 -14.06
#